data_AF-A0A1V5WU40-F1
#
_entry.id   AF-A0A1V5WU40-F1
#
_cell.length_a   1.000
_cell.length_b   1.000
_cell.length_c   1.000
_cell.angle_alpha   90.00
_cell.angle_beta   90.00
_cell.angle_gamma   90.00
#
_symmetry.space_group_name_H-M   'P 1'
#
loop_
_entity.id
_entity.type
_entity.pdbx_description
1 polymer ?
#
loop_
_entity_poly.entity_id
_entity_poly.type
_entity_poly.pdbx_seq_one_letter_code
_entity_poly.pdbx_strand_id
1 'polypeptide(L)'
;MEKNSVNNKVERPQNKHLKPFKKGECGNPDGRPLGQRNYATIYREALIKLGKLNNKTPEELEEEILSMGLLNARRGDYRFYKDILDRLYGTPVSRTELTGKDGKDIINKVSIEIINGNQTTGESDIPDQLSV
;
A
#
# COMPACT_ATOMS: atom_id res chain seq x y z
N MET A 1 23.66 8.84 39.57
CA MET A 1 22.52 8.01 39.12
C MET A 1 22.88 7.46 37.76
N GLU A 2 23.24 6.18 37.75
CA GLU A 2 23.83 5.49 36.60
C GLU A 2 22.72 5.03 35.65
N LYS A 3 22.85 5.37 34.36
CA LYS A 3 21.84 5.05 33.34
C LYS A 3 21.98 3.58 32.96
N ASN A 4 21.07 2.74 33.43
CA ASN A 4 20.90 1.36 32.96
C ASN A 4 20.43 1.35 31.50
N SER A 5 21.39 1.42 30.57
CA SER A 5 21.14 1.16 29.15
C SER A 5 21.03 -0.35 28.95
N VAL A 6 19.81 -0.87 28.99
CA VAL A 6 19.51 -2.28 28.70
C VAL A 6 19.86 -2.56 27.23
N ASN A 7 21.08 -3.02 26.99
CA ASN A 7 21.56 -3.47 25.67
C ASN A 7 20.92 -4.81 25.33
N ASN A 8 19.67 -4.77 24.87
CA ASN A 8 18.90 -5.94 24.48
C ASN A 8 19.23 -6.36 23.03
N LYS A 9 20.49 -6.71 22.75
CA LYS A 9 20.86 -7.41 21.51
C LYS A 9 20.67 -8.91 21.72
N VAL A 10 19.42 -9.36 21.75
CA VAL A 10 19.11 -10.79 21.70
C VAL A 10 19.34 -11.25 20.27
N GLU A 11 20.51 -11.84 20.02
CA GLU A 11 20.81 -12.50 18.75
C GLU A 11 19.90 -13.72 18.59
N ARG A 12 18.83 -13.58 17.79
CA ARG A 12 17.95 -14.69 17.44
C ARG A 12 18.74 -15.65 16.54
N PRO A 13 18.64 -16.98 16.71
CA PRO A 13 19.47 -17.95 15.98
C PRO A 13 19.38 -17.81 14.45
N GLN A 14 18.24 -17.35 13.95
CA GLN A 14 17.96 -17.01 12.56
C GLN A 14 18.79 -15.84 11.97
N ASN A 15 19.45 -15.02 12.81
CA ASN A 15 20.22 -13.86 12.38
C ASN A 15 21.74 -14.11 12.31
N LYS A 16 22.19 -15.33 12.62
CA LYS A 16 23.62 -15.67 12.77
C LYS A 16 24.48 -15.39 11.54
N HIS A 17 23.88 -15.33 10.35
CA HIS A 17 24.57 -15.07 9.08
C HIS A 17 24.25 -13.70 8.46
N LEU A 18 23.40 -12.89 9.09
CA LEU A 18 23.02 -11.58 8.56
C LEU A 18 23.90 -10.48 9.17
N LYS A 19 24.49 -9.66 8.29
CA LYS A 19 25.22 -8.45 8.70
C LYS A 19 24.19 -7.32 8.87
N PRO A 20 24.03 -6.75 10.08
CA PRO A 20 23.09 -5.65 10.28
C PRO A 20 23.57 -4.39 9.54
N PHE A 21 22.64 -3.70 8.88
CA PHE A 21 22.91 -2.41 8.25
C PHE A 21 23.18 -1.33 9.30
N LYS A 22 24.00 -0.33 8.98
CA LYS A 22 24.19 0.81 9.89
C LYS A 22 22.92 1.63 9.97
N LYS A 23 22.68 2.25 11.12
CA LYS A 23 21.50 3.10 11.33
C LYS A 23 21.53 4.26 10.32
N GLY A 24 20.51 4.34 9.47
CA GLY A 24 20.40 5.35 8.41
C GLY A 24 20.97 4.92 7.05
N GLU A 25 21.61 3.77 6.96
CA GLU A 25 22.02 3.17 5.70
C GLU A 25 20.99 2.12 5.26
N CYS A 26 20.67 2.07 3.97
CA CYS A 26 19.87 1.00 3.40
C CYS A 26 20.78 -0.07 2.78
N GLY A 27 20.30 -1.31 2.71
CA GLY A 27 21.05 -2.43 2.13
C GLY A 27 21.20 -2.37 0.60
N ASN A 28 20.50 -1.44 -0.05
CA ASN A 28 20.56 -1.20 -1.48
C ASN A 28 20.48 0.30 -1.77
N PRO A 29 21.59 1.05 -1.60
CA PRO A 29 21.62 2.52 -1.74
C PRO A 29 21.25 3.00 -3.14
N ASP A 30 21.60 2.24 -4.17
CA ASP A 30 21.29 2.58 -5.56
C ASP A 30 19.85 2.19 -5.97
N GLY A 31 19.10 1.57 -5.05
CA GLY A 31 17.72 1.18 -5.27
C GLY A 31 17.54 0.15 -6.39
N ARG A 32 16.34 0.12 -6.99
CA ARG A 32 16.10 -0.74 -8.16
C ARG A 32 16.89 -0.16 -9.34
N PRO A 33 17.72 -0.94 -10.03
CA PRO A 33 18.52 -0.42 -11.13
C PRO A 33 17.64 0.24 -12.19
N LEU A 34 18.11 1.36 -12.72
CA LEU A 34 17.41 2.12 -13.74
C LEU A 34 17.31 1.28 -15.03
N GLY A 35 16.16 1.32 -15.71
CA GLY A 35 15.94 0.58 -16.95
C GLY A 35 15.54 -0.89 -16.79
N GLN A 36 15.24 -1.35 -15.58
CA GLN A 36 14.66 -2.68 -15.38
C GLN A 36 13.33 -2.81 -16.13
N ARG A 37 13.22 -3.88 -16.93
CA ARG A 37 12.06 -4.11 -17.81
C ARG A 37 10.78 -4.26 -17.00
N ASN A 38 9.77 -3.47 -17.33
CA ASN A 38 8.42 -3.64 -16.80
C ASN A 38 7.59 -4.52 -17.75
N TYR A 39 6.41 -4.97 -17.30
CA TYR A 39 5.55 -5.83 -18.10
C TYR A 39 5.12 -5.16 -19.41
N ALA A 40 4.82 -3.86 -19.39
CA ALA A 40 4.46 -3.10 -20.59
C ALA A 40 5.58 -3.10 -21.64
N THR A 41 6.85 -3.00 -21.23
CA THR A 41 8.01 -3.12 -22.12
C THR A 41 8.08 -4.52 -22.73
N ILE A 42 7.89 -5.57 -21.92
CA ILE A 42 7.90 -6.96 -22.39
C ILE A 42 6.77 -7.20 -23.38
N TYR A 43 5.57 -6.72 -23.07
CA TYR A 43 4.38 -6.85 -23.91
C TYR A 43 4.56 -6.15 -25.27
N ARG A 44 5.00 -4.88 -25.28
CA ARG A 44 5.28 -4.15 -26.52
C ARG A 44 6.35 -4.83 -27.37
N GLU A 45 7.44 -5.30 -26.76
CA GLU A 45 8.47 -6.04 -27.50
C GLU A 45 7.95 -7.35 -28.09
N ALA A 46 7.06 -8.05 -27.39
CA ALA A 46 6.42 -9.26 -27.89
C ALA A 46 5.52 -8.96 -29.09
N LEU A 47 4.71 -7.90 -29.03
CA LEU A 47 3.90 -7.44 -30.16
C LEU A 47 4.76 -7.09 -31.38
N ILE A 48 5.86 -6.37 -31.19
CA ILE A 48 6.79 -6.03 -32.29
C ILE A 48 7.39 -7.29 -32.92
N LYS A 49 7.78 -8.28 -32.11
CA LYS A 49 8.32 -9.56 -32.62
C LYS A 49 7.26 -10.35 -33.39
N LEU A 50 6.03 -10.43 -32.87
CA LEU A 50 4.91 -11.11 -33.52
C LEU A 50 4.48 -10.40 -34.81
N GLY A 51 4.45 -9.06 -34.82
CA GLY A 51 4.14 -8.27 -36.00
C GLY A 51 5.11 -8.53 -37.14
N LYS A 52 6.41 -8.60 -36.83
CA LYS A 52 7.44 -8.98 -37.80
C LYS A 52 7.26 -10.39 -38.37
N LEU A 53 6.79 -11.34 -37.57
CA LEU A 53 6.55 -12.72 -38.00
C LEU A 53 5.29 -12.84 -38.88
N ASN A 54 4.25 -12.07 -38.54
CA ASN A 54 2.94 -12.15 -39.20
C ASN A 54 2.73 -11.10 -40.30
N ASN A 55 3.75 -10.28 -40.62
CA ASN A 55 3.67 -9.12 -41.51
C ASN A 55 2.53 -8.15 -41.15
N LYS A 56 2.32 -7.94 -39.85
CA LYS A 56 1.31 -7.03 -39.28
C LYS A 56 1.97 -5.94 -38.45
N THR A 57 1.29 -4.82 -38.29
CA THR A 57 1.73 -3.79 -37.33
C THR A 57 1.47 -4.26 -35.88
N PRO A 58 2.26 -3.80 -34.90
CA PRO A 58 1.98 -4.08 -33.48
C PRO A 58 0.57 -3.65 -33.06
N GLU A 59 0.07 -2.55 -33.62
CA GLU A 59 -1.25 -1.99 -33.37
C GLU A 59 -2.37 -2.91 -33.88
N GLU A 60 -2.24 -3.45 -35.10
CA GLU A 60 -3.19 -4.43 -35.66
C GLU A 60 -3.27 -5.71 -34.81
N LEU A 61 -2.14 -6.17 -34.27
CA LEU A 61 -2.10 -7.33 -33.37
C LEU A 61 -2.78 -7.03 -32.04
N GLU A 62 -2.63 -5.81 -31.52
CA GLU A 62 -3.29 -5.38 -30.30
C GLU A 62 -4.82 -5.29 -30.48
N GLU A 63 -5.29 -4.77 -31.62
CA GLU A 63 -6.70 -4.79 -32.02
C GLU A 63 -7.25 -6.21 -32.15
N GLU A 64 -6.47 -7.14 -32.69
CA GLU A 64 -6.85 -8.56 -32.80
C GLU A 64 -6.99 -9.21 -31.42
N ILE A 65 -6.06 -8.95 -30.50
CA ILE A 65 -6.12 -9.42 -29.11
C ILE A 65 -7.35 -8.84 -28.40
N LEU A 66 -7.63 -7.55 -28.60
CA LEU A 66 -8.82 -6.89 -28.07
C LEU A 66 -10.10 -7.56 -28.60
N SER A 67 -10.17 -7.78 -29.91
CA SER A 67 -11.31 -8.43 -30.58
C SER A 67 -11.57 -9.83 -30.03
N MET A 68 -10.52 -10.63 -29.88
CA MET A 68 -10.60 -11.97 -29.29
C MET A 68 -10.99 -11.91 -27.80
N GLY A 69 -10.48 -10.93 -27.07
CA GLY A 69 -10.86 -10.66 -25.67
C GLY A 69 -12.36 -10.40 -25.54
N LEU A 70 -12.94 -9.55 -26.39
CA LEU A 70 -14.37 -9.27 -26.45
C LEU A 70 -15.20 -10.52 -26.79
N LEU A 71 -14.74 -11.32 -27.76
CA LEU A 71 -15.43 -12.55 -28.17
C LEU A 71 -15.44 -13.60 -27.04
N ASN A 72 -14.30 -13.80 -26.38
CA ASN A 72 -14.17 -14.77 -25.29
C ASN A 72 -14.92 -14.28 -24.03
N ALA A 73 -14.91 -12.97 -23.75
CA ALA A 73 -15.72 -12.38 -22.70
C ALA A 73 -17.22 -12.63 -22.91
N ARG A 74 -17.70 -12.57 -24.15
CA ARG A 74 -19.08 -12.96 -24.49
C ARG A 74 -19.40 -14.42 -24.20
N ARG A 75 -18.40 -15.29 -24.23
CA ARG A 75 -18.50 -16.72 -23.88
C ARG A 75 -18.30 -17.01 -22.39
N GLY A 76 -17.95 -15.99 -21.60
CA GLY A 76 -17.68 -16.11 -20.17
C GLY A 76 -16.23 -16.41 -19.81
N ASP A 77 -15.32 -16.55 -20.78
CA ASP A 77 -13.89 -16.74 -20.53
C ASP A 77 -13.11 -15.46 -20.87
N TYR A 78 -12.76 -14.67 -19.86
CA TYR A 78 -12.05 -13.39 -20.05
C TYR A 78 -10.81 -13.25 -19.16
N ARG A 79 -10.37 -14.36 -18.55
CA ARG A 79 -9.28 -14.34 -17.54
C ARG A 79 -7.98 -13.83 -18.14
N PHE A 80 -7.59 -14.36 -19.29
CA PHE A 80 -6.37 -13.95 -19.98
C PHE A 80 -6.37 -12.47 -20.33
N TYR A 81 -7.47 -11.98 -20.90
CA TYR A 81 -7.58 -10.57 -21.29
C TYR A 81 -7.60 -9.64 -20.08
N LYS A 82 -8.33 -10.00 -19.02
CA LYS A 82 -8.32 -9.29 -17.73
C LYS A 82 -6.92 -9.20 -17.14
N ASP A 83 -6.18 -10.30 -17.12
CA ASP A 83 -4.83 -10.33 -16.56
C ASP A 83 -3.88 -9.41 -17.34
N ILE A 84 -4.01 -9.33 -18.67
CA ILE A 84 -3.25 -8.36 -19.48
C ILE A 84 -3.57 -6.93 -19.04
N LEU A 85 -4.85 -6.57 -18.93
CA LEU A 85 -5.26 -5.23 -18.53
C LEU A 85 -4.79 -4.87 -17.12
N ASP A 86 -4.96 -5.78 -16.16
CA ASP A 86 -4.54 -5.58 -14.78
C ASP A 86 -3.01 -5.40 -14.68
N ARG A 87 -2.23 -6.06 -15.55
CA ARG A 87 -0.77 -5.92 -15.59
C ARG A 87 -0.30 -4.64 -16.30
N LEU A 88 -1.07 -4.14 -17.27
CA LEU A 88 -0.76 -2.93 -18.03
C LEU A 88 -1.20 -1.66 -17.29
N TYR A 89 -2.41 -1.66 -16.74
CA TYR A 89 -3.08 -0.47 -16.21
C TYR A 89 -3.30 -0.53 -14.68
N GLY A 90 -3.11 -1.70 -14.08
CA GLY A 90 -3.37 -1.92 -12.66
C GLY A 90 -4.80 -2.37 -12.39
N THR A 91 -5.01 -2.92 -11.19
CA THR A 91 -6.33 -3.32 -10.70
C THR A 91 -7.03 -2.16 -10.00
N PRO A 92 -8.37 -2.11 -10.03
CA PRO A 92 -9.14 -1.19 -9.20
C PRO A 92 -8.76 -1.31 -7.72
N VAL A 93 -8.71 -0.17 -7.01
CA VAL A 93 -8.44 -0.16 -5.57
C VAL A 93 -9.60 -0.81 -4.82
N SER A 94 -9.36 -1.96 -4.20
CA SER A 94 -10.33 -2.57 -3.29
C SER A 94 -10.26 -1.89 -1.92
N ARG A 95 -11.34 -1.20 -1.54
CA ARG A 95 -11.51 -0.70 -0.17
C ARG A 95 -12.14 -1.81 0.66
N THR A 96 -11.36 -2.43 1.54
CA THR A 96 -11.90 -3.33 2.54
C THR A 96 -12.29 -2.51 3.76
N GLU A 97 -13.56 -2.55 4.15
CA GLU A 97 -13.98 -1.99 5.43
C GLU A 97 -13.59 -2.95 6.56
N LEU A 98 -12.79 -2.46 7.50
CA LEU A 98 -12.39 -3.20 8.69
C LEU A 98 -13.38 -2.85 9.82
N THR A 99 -14.46 -3.62 9.92
CA THR A 99 -15.42 -3.50 11.03
C THR A 99 -15.24 -4.65 12.02
N GLY A 100 -15.57 -4.41 13.29
CA GLY A 100 -15.63 -5.44 14.31
C GLY A 100 -16.76 -6.43 14.05
N LYS A 101 -16.79 -7.54 14.81
CA LYS A 101 -17.76 -8.65 14.65
C LYS A 101 -19.24 -8.21 14.59
N ASP A 102 -19.56 -7.06 15.21
CA ASP A 102 -20.90 -6.50 15.28
C ASP A 102 -21.07 -5.21 14.43
N GLY A 103 -20.18 -4.96 13.47
CA GLY A 103 -20.19 -3.72 12.67
C GLY A 103 -19.67 -2.48 13.41
N LYS A 104 -19.18 -2.64 14.64
CA LYS A 104 -18.64 -1.56 15.49
C LYS A 104 -17.17 -1.29 15.20
N ASP A 105 -16.70 -0.09 15.56
CA ASP A 105 -15.30 0.29 15.45
C ASP A 105 -14.38 -0.71 16.16
N ILE A 106 -13.28 -1.08 15.49
CA ILE A 106 -12.23 -1.94 16.06
C ILE A 106 -11.42 -1.23 17.16
N ILE A 107 -11.44 0.10 17.18
CA ILE A 107 -10.74 0.91 18.18
C ILE A 107 -11.71 1.21 19.30
N ASN A 108 -11.51 0.56 20.44
CA ASN A 108 -12.14 1.00 21.68
C ASN A 108 -11.65 2.43 21.98
N LYS A 109 -12.58 3.39 22.04
CA LYS A 109 -12.27 4.76 22.47
C LYS A 109 -11.63 4.69 23.87
N VAL A 110 -10.33 4.90 23.94
CA VAL A 110 -9.62 5.06 25.22
C VAL A 110 -9.89 6.48 25.69
N SER A 111 -10.70 6.62 26.74
CA SER A 111 -10.86 7.88 27.45
C SER A 111 -9.54 8.19 28.17
N ILE A 112 -8.78 9.15 27.66
CA ILE A 112 -7.61 9.67 28.37
C ILE A 112 -8.12 10.82 29.24
N GLU A 113 -8.34 10.55 30.53
CA GLU A 113 -8.51 11.61 31.51
C GLU A 113 -7.14 12.26 31.74
N ILE A 114 -7.00 13.51 31.26
CA ILE A 114 -5.85 14.33 31.62
C ILE A 114 -6.06 14.74 33.07
N ILE A 115 -5.37 14.05 34.00
CA ILE A 115 -5.29 14.47 35.40
C ILE A 115 -4.41 15.72 35.43
N ASN A 116 -5.02 16.89 35.20
CA ASN A 116 -4.36 18.16 35.46
C ASN A 116 -4.19 18.30 36.97
N GLY A 117 -3.02 17.91 37.46
CA GLY A 117 -2.58 18.20 38.82
C GLY A 117 -2.38 19.71 38.98
N ASN A 118 -3.44 20.41 39.36
CA ASN A 118 -3.45 21.36 40.47
C ASN A 118 -4.82 22.02 40.55
N GLN A 119 -5.55 21.64 41.60
CA GLN A 119 -6.65 22.40 42.15
C GLN A 119 -6.12 23.78 42.57
N THR A 120 -6.64 24.83 41.96
CA THR A 120 -6.79 26.12 42.64
C THR A 120 -8.26 26.49 42.56
N THR A 121 -8.98 26.13 43.63
CA THR A 121 -10.25 26.71 44.01
C THR A 121 -10.11 28.23 44.03
N GLY A 122 -10.97 28.92 43.29
CA GLY A 122 -10.99 30.38 43.20
C GLY A 122 -12.33 30.82 42.63
N GLU A 123 -13.35 30.68 43.45
CA GLU A 123 -14.66 31.32 43.31
C GLU A 123 -14.43 32.83 43.18
N SER A 124 -14.89 33.44 42.08
CA SER A 124 -15.02 34.89 41.96
C SER A 124 -16.38 35.19 41.35
N ASP A 125 -17.31 35.51 42.24
CA ASP A 125 -18.64 36.02 41.97
C ASP A 125 -18.57 37.24 41.04
N ILE A 126 -19.34 37.21 39.95
CA ILE A 126 -19.82 38.43 39.30
C ILE A 126 -21.32 38.49 39.59
N PRO A 127 -21.82 39.51 40.30
CA PRO A 127 -23.22 39.56 40.69
C PRO A 127 -24.11 39.86 39.48
N ASP A 128 -24.95 38.88 39.11
CA ASP A 128 -26.14 39.14 38.30
C ASP A 128 -27.15 39.92 39.16
N GLN A 129 -27.15 41.24 39.03
CA GLN A 129 -28.31 42.03 39.45
C GLN A 129 -29.44 41.83 38.43
N LEU A 130 -30.51 41.17 38.90
CA LEU A 130 -31.76 40.96 38.20
C LEU A 130 -32.60 42.25 38.08
N SER A 131 -33.35 42.30 36.98
CA SER A 131 -34.75 42.78 36.84
C SER A 131 -35.03 44.15 36.19
N VAL A 132 -35.87 44.03 35.13
CA VAL A 132 -36.71 45.02 34.40
C VAL A 132 -36.03 45.91 33.37
#